data_AF-A0A0Q8LRS0-F1
#
_entry.id   AF-A0A0Q8LRS0-F1
#
_cell.length_a   1.000
_cell.length_b   1.000
_cell.length_c   1.000
_cell.angle_alpha   90.00
_cell.angle_beta   90.00
_cell.angle_gamma   90.00
#
_symmetry.space_group_name_H-M   'P 1'
#
loop_
_entity.id
_entity.type
_entity.pdbx_description
1 polymer ?
#
loop_
_entity_poly.entity_id
_entity_poly.type
_entity_poly.pdbx_seq_one_letter_code
_entity_poly.pdbx_strand_id
1 'polypeptide(L)'
;MVDVEEPELPRGIALAWGVAANPQRGPKREMSVERIVEAAVDIADAEGLGAVSMAAVAARLGYTPMSLYRYVSAKDDLVLLMQEEATGLPTEESRNAGGWRAQLEALYREQVQAYLRHPWVLEVPIRGIPSTPNSAAWMDAGIRALAETPLTHDERLAVLLIVTGAARWTGIVLASYARLERERGMGDHEIARYEDALFRSLISAEAYPALREAIDAGAFLDESDPFAFGLERSLDGVAQYIDAVAGGDRPARAPWQGLDDAEISDDKRYREAQKAVRDAEKGLRDAHRMLRQTAREARDRRSRQRADG
;
A
#
# COMPACT_ATOMS: atom_id res chain seq x y z
N MET A 1 14.11 -4.82 28.37
CA MET A 1 13.40 -3.67 27.80
C MET A 1 14.46 -2.83 27.14
N VAL A 2 14.57 -2.93 25.82
CA VAL A 2 15.38 -1.98 25.06
C VAL A 2 14.57 -0.69 25.09
N ASP A 3 15.14 0.33 25.71
CA ASP A 3 14.60 1.69 25.68
C ASP A 3 14.73 2.16 24.22
N VAL A 4 13.68 1.92 23.43
CA VAL A 4 13.61 2.48 22.08
C VAL A 4 13.15 3.92 22.30
N GLU A 5 14.12 4.83 22.29
CA GLU A 5 13.87 6.28 22.23
C GLU A 5 12.78 6.54 21.18
N GLU A 6 11.73 7.27 21.54
CA GLU A 6 10.68 7.64 20.59
C GLU A 6 11.32 8.36 19.40
N PRO A 7 11.15 7.87 18.16
CA PRO A 7 11.84 8.46 17.02
C PRO A 7 11.35 9.88 16.79
N GLU A 8 12.29 10.83 16.66
CA GLU A 8 11.98 12.21 16.29
C GLU A 8 11.28 12.24 14.92
N LEU A 9 10.11 12.88 14.85
CA LEU A 9 9.28 12.88 13.64
C LEU A 9 9.98 13.64 12.51
N PRO A 10 10.20 13.00 11.34
CA PRO A 10 10.71 13.70 10.16
C PRO A 10 9.82 14.89 9.79
N ARG A 11 10.43 16.00 9.40
CA ARG A 11 9.72 17.29 9.21
C ARG A 11 8.58 17.21 8.18
N GLY A 12 8.78 16.56 7.04
CA GLY A 12 7.71 16.33 6.06
C GLY A 12 6.50 15.58 6.63
N ILE A 13 6.73 14.55 7.45
CA ILE A 13 5.66 13.82 8.15
C ILE A 13 4.98 14.74 9.16
N ALA A 14 5.74 15.46 9.97
CA ALA A 14 5.17 16.39 10.95
C ALA A 14 4.34 17.51 10.29
N LEU A 15 4.73 17.96 9.09
CA LEU A 15 3.95 18.91 8.28
C LEU A 15 2.65 18.28 7.76
N ALA A 16 2.70 17.05 7.24
CA ALA A 16 1.52 16.32 6.76
C ALA A 16 0.48 16.15 7.88
N TRP A 17 0.92 15.80 9.10
CA TRP A 17 0.06 15.70 10.29
C TRP A 17 -0.37 17.05 10.88
N GLY A 18 0.10 18.17 10.33
CA GLY A 18 -0.17 19.51 10.86
C GLY A 18 0.48 19.80 12.22
N VAL A 19 1.39 18.94 12.69
CA VAL A 19 2.09 19.07 13.98
C VAL A 19 3.25 20.07 13.90
N ALA A 20 3.92 20.15 12.74
CA ALA A 20 4.95 21.15 12.46
C ALA A 20 4.41 22.39 11.72
N ALA A 21 3.09 22.48 11.51
CA ALA A 21 2.48 23.67 10.96
C ALA A 21 2.71 24.81 11.96
N ASN A 22 3.66 25.70 11.66
CA ASN A 22 3.88 26.89 12.46
C ASN A 22 2.59 27.73 12.40
N PRO A 23 1.76 27.79 13.46
CA PRO A 23 0.48 28.44 13.39
C PRO A 23 0.73 29.94 13.58
N GLN A 24 1.26 30.60 12.56
CA GLN A 24 1.31 32.06 12.55
C GLN A 24 -0.06 32.59 12.13
N ARG A 25 -0.95 32.72 13.12
CA ARG A 25 -2.22 33.46 13.01
C ARG A 25 -1.93 34.89 12.52
N GLY A 26 -2.36 35.21 11.30
CA GLY A 26 -2.27 36.53 10.68
C GLY A 26 -3.14 36.59 9.42
N PRO A 27 -3.39 37.79 8.85
CA PRO A 27 -4.23 37.95 7.65
C PRO A 27 -3.69 37.06 6.52
N LYS A 28 -4.57 36.41 5.75
CA LYS A 28 -4.28 35.49 4.62
C LYS A 28 -2.97 35.90 3.91
N ARG A 29 -1.84 35.26 4.27
CA ARG A 29 -0.60 35.45 3.51
C ARG A 29 -0.79 34.74 2.17
N GLU A 30 -0.24 35.35 1.12
CA GLU A 30 -0.31 34.83 -0.24
C GLU A 30 0.36 33.45 -0.40
N MET A 31 1.24 33.02 0.52
CA MET A 31 2.01 31.78 0.44
C MET A 31 1.84 30.90 1.70
N SER A 32 1.47 29.63 1.49
CA SER A 32 1.26 28.58 2.50
C SER A 32 1.81 27.22 2.00
N VAL A 33 1.90 26.21 2.88
CA VAL A 33 2.35 24.86 2.48
C VAL A 33 1.40 24.28 1.45
N GLU A 34 0.09 24.44 1.66
CA GLU A 34 -0.97 23.94 0.78
C GLU A 34 -0.83 24.52 -0.62
N ARG A 35 -0.59 25.84 -0.76
CA ARG A 35 -0.37 26.48 -2.07
C ARG A 35 0.91 26.03 -2.75
N ILE A 36 1.97 25.74 -1.99
CA ILE A 36 3.23 25.22 -2.53
C ILE A 36 3.01 23.80 -3.07
N VAL A 37 2.27 22.96 -2.34
CA VAL A 37 1.95 21.59 -2.72
C VAL A 37 1.03 21.57 -3.94
N GLU A 38 -0.05 22.35 -3.95
CA GLU A 38 -0.98 22.49 -5.09
C GLU A 38 -0.24 22.86 -6.37
N ALA A 39 0.61 23.90 -6.32
CA ALA A 39 1.40 24.30 -7.49
C ALA A 39 2.42 23.24 -7.94
N ALA A 40 2.94 22.42 -7.02
CA ALA A 40 3.85 21.34 -7.35
C ALA A 40 3.13 20.14 -7.97
N VAL A 41 1.92 19.81 -7.47
CA VAL A 41 1.03 18.80 -8.06
C VAL A 41 0.63 19.20 -9.48
N ASP A 42 0.25 20.47 -9.71
CA ASP A 42 -0.06 20.99 -11.05
C ASP A 42 1.10 20.80 -12.04
N ILE A 43 2.33 21.08 -11.61
CA ILE A 43 3.53 20.87 -12.44
C ILE A 43 3.71 19.38 -12.74
N ALA A 44 3.55 18.53 -11.72
CA ALA A 44 3.73 17.08 -11.87
C ALA A 44 2.66 16.44 -12.77
N ASP A 45 1.42 16.90 -12.69
CA ASP A 45 0.32 16.44 -13.55
C ASP A 45 0.54 16.83 -15.02
N ALA A 46 1.07 18.03 -15.26
CA ALA A 46 1.30 18.54 -16.61
C ALA A 46 2.60 18.01 -17.25
N GLU A 47 3.69 17.95 -16.49
CA GLU A 47 5.06 17.77 -17.02
C GLU A 47 5.80 16.57 -16.39
N GLY A 48 5.16 15.86 -15.44
CA GLY A 48 5.74 14.72 -14.73
C GLY A 48 6.58 15.09 -13.51
N LEU A 49 6.92 14.09 -12.68
CA LEU A 49 7.65 14.30 -11.42
C LEU A 49 9.03 14.94 -11.62
N GLY A 50 9.68 14.62 -12.74
CA GLY A 50 11.00 15.13 -13.10
C GLY A 50 11.05 16.66 -13.25
N ALA A 51 9.95 17.29 -13.67
CA ALA A 51 9.86 18.75 -13.83
C ALA A 51 9.75 19.48 -12.49
N VAL A 52 9.38 18.77 -11.42
CA VAL A 52 9.19 19.37 -10.10
C VAL A 52 10.52 19.71 -9.47
N SER A 53 10.75 21.00 -9.27
CA SER A 53 11.89 21.54 -8.53
C SER A 53 11.46 22.75 -7.70
N MET A 54 12.21 23.04 -6.63
CA MET A 54 11.96 24.23 -5.80
C MET A 54 11.97 25.52 -6.64
N ALA A 55 12.76 25.55 -7.72
CA ALA A 55 12.79 26.68 -8.65
C ALA A 55 11.56 26.77 -9.54
N ALA A 56 11.12 25.64 -10.12
CA ALA A 56 9.92 25.60 -10.95
C ALA A 56 8.67 25.99 -10.15
N VAL A 57 8.50 25.45 -8.94
CA VAL A 57 7.38 25.78 -8.05
C VAL A 57 7.41 27.25 -7.63
N ALA A 58 8.59 27.79 -7.29
CA ALA A 58 8.71 29.20 -6.95
C ALA A 58 8.36 30.11 -8.12
N ALA A 59 8.84 29.79 -9.33
CA ALA A 59 8.54 30.54 -10.55
C ALA A 59 7.04 30.52 -10.86
N ARG A 60 6.39 29.34 -10.74
CA ARG A 60 4.93 29.16 -10.91
C ARG A 60 4.12 30.06 -9.97
N LEU A 61 4.61 30.24 -8.74
CA LEU A 61 3.96 31.06 -7.71
C LEU A 61 4.41 32.54 -7.69
N GLY A 62 5.35 32.94 -8.55
CA GLY A 62 5.88 34.31 -8.58
C GLY A 62 6.82 34.66 -7.39
N TYR A 63 7.44 33.65 -6.76
CA TYR A 63 8.37 33.82 -5.64
C TYR A 63 9.79 33.36 -5.98
N THR A 64 10.73 33.61 -5.05
CA THR A 64 12.08 33.06 -5.11
C THR A 64 12.15 31.68 -4.45
N PRO A 65 13.03 30.76 -4.88
CA PRO A 65 13.19 29.44 -4.25
C PRO A 65 13.48 29.54 -2.75
N MET A 66 14.28 30.53 -2.35
CA MET A 66 14.61 30.80 -0.93
C MET A 66 13.36 31.07 -0.08
N SER A 67 12.29 31.58 -0.68
CA SER A 67 11.05 31.86 0.03
C SER A 67 10.28 30.59 0.39
N LEU A 68 10.37 29.55 -0.43
CA LEU A 68 9.68 28.26 -0.23
C LEU A 68 10.34 27.45 0.89
N TYR A 69 11.67 27.51 1.03
CA TYR A 69 12.41 26.76 2.05
C TYR A 69 12.00 27.08 3.51
N ARG A 70 11.33 28.21 3.74
CA ARG A 70 10.73 28.52 5.06
C ARG A 70 9.55 27.61 5.42
N TYR A 71 8.86 27.08 4.40
CA TYR A 71 7.66 26.26 4.55
C TYR A 71 7.99 24.77 4.37
N VAL A 72 8.80 24.44 3.35
CA VAL A 72 9.18 23.07 3.02
C VAL A 72 10.69 22.98 2.89
N SER A 73 11.33 22.23 3.80
CA SER A 73 12.80 22.25 3.98
C SER A 73 13.59 21.58 2.86
N ALA A 74 13.00 20.60 2.18
CA ALA A 74 13.68 19.81 1.15
C ALA A 74 12.71 19.41 0.03
N LYS A 75 13.27 19.06 -1.13
CA LYS A 75 12.50 18.49 -2.24
C LYS A 75 11.79 17.20 -1.82
N ASP A 76 12.44 16.36 -1.01
CA ASP A 76 11.85 15.10 -0.54
C ASP A 76 10.63 15.34 0.37
N ASP A 77 10.68 16.37 1.23
CA ASP A 77 9.51 16.77 2.03
C ASP A 77 8.37 17.25 1.12
N LEU A 78 8.69 18.00 0.05
CA LEU A 78 7.70 18.44 -0.93
C LEU A 78 7.05 17.26 -1.64
N VAL A 79 7.84 16.30 -2.13
CA VAL A 79 7.32 15.11 -2.82
C VAL A 79 6.43 14.28 -1.90
N LEU A 80 6.78 14.15 -0.61
CA LEU A 80 5.94 13.47 0.37
C LEU A 80 4.60 14.19 0.56
N LEU A 81 4.61 15.52 0.68
CA LEU A 81 3.38 16.31 0.82
C LEU A 81 2.53 16.31 -0.46
N MET A 82 3.16 16.29 -1.63
CA MET A 82 2.48 16.10 -2.91
C MET A 82 1.80 14.73 -2.97
N GLN A 83 2.51 13.66 -2.61
CA GLN A 83 1.95 12.31 -2.57
C GLN A 83 0.77 12.24 -1.60
N GLU A 84 0.86 12.88 -0.45
CA GLU A 84 -0.23 12.99 0.51
C GLU A 84 -1.47 13.66 -0.11
N GLU A 85 -1.30 14.82 -0.76
CA GLU A 85 -2.38 15.55 -1.43
C GLU A 85 -3.03 14.71 -2.54
N ALA A 86 -2.21 14.15 -3.44
CA ALA A 86 -2.66 13.33 -4.56
C ALA A 86 -3.35 12.03 -4.14
N THR A 87 -2.97 11.47 -2.97
CA THR A 87 -3.61 10.28 -2.40
C THR A 87 -5.04 10.59 -1.94
N GLY A 88 -5.24 11.76 -1.32
CA GLY A 88 -6.53 12.18 -0.79
C GLY A 88 -7.12 11.22 0.25
N LEU A 89 -8.31 11.53 0.77
CA LEU A 89 -9.05 10.64 1.67
C LEU A 89 -9.87 9.63 0.88
N PRO A 90 -10.00 8.37 1.35
CA PRO A 90 -10.97 7.45 0.78
C PRO A 90 -12.38 8.03 0.90
N THR A 91 -13.22 7.85 -0.11
CA THR A 91 -14.59 8.37 -0.09
C THR A 91 -15.48 7.69 0.95
N GLU A 92 -16.52 8.38 1.42
CA GLU A 92 -17.55 7.78 2.27
C GLU A 92 -18.30 6.64 1.58
N GLU A 93 -18.48 6.74 0.26
CA GLU A 93 -19.14 5.71 -0.55
C GLU A 93 -18.34 4.40 -0.51
N SER A 94 -17.05 4.44 -0.85
CA SER A 94 -16.17 3.26 -0.79
C SER A 94 -16.10 2.67 0.62
N ARG A 95 -16.03 3.54 1.64
CA ARG A 95 -15.99 3.12 3.06
C ARG A 95 -17.27 2.43 3.54
N ASN A 96 -18.41 2.68 2.90
CA ASN A 96 -19.70 2.14 3.32
C ASN A 96 -20.30 1.19 2.27
N ALA A 97 -19.50 0.77 1.28
CA ALA A 97 -19.95 -0.12 0.21
C ALA A 97 -20.20 -1.54 0.71
N GLY A 98 -21.44 -1.90 1.04
CA GLY A 98 -21.83 -3.29 1.31
C GLY A 98 -20.93 -4.04 2.31
N GLY A 99 -20.74 -5.35 2.05
CA GLY A 99 -19.86 -6.20 2.86
C GLY A 99 -18.37 -5.96 2.62
N TRP A 100 -17.52 -6.63 3.40
CA TRP A 100 -16.05 -6.46 3.35
C TRP A 100 -15.49 -6.50 1.93
N ARG A 101 -15.99 -7.41 1.08
CA ARG A 101 -15.54 -7.58 -0.29
C ARG A 101 -15.83 -6.34 -1.15
N ALA A 102 -17.06 -5.84 -1.09
CA ALA A 102 -17.47 -4.67 -1.85
C ALA A 102 -16.70 -3.41 -1.41
N GLN A 103 -16.40 -3.26 -0.11
CA GLN A 103 -15.55 -2.17 0.38
C GLN A 103 -14.13 -2.25 -0.17
N LEU A 104 -13.50 -3.43 -0.15
CA LEU A 104 -12.14 -3.61 -0.70
C LEU A 104 -12.08 -3.39 -2.22
N GLU A 105 -13.09 -3.86 -2.96
CA GLU A 105 -13.21 -3.60 -4.40
C GLU A 105 -13.44 -2.12 -4.72
N ALA A 106 -14.21 -1.41 -3.89
CA ALA A 106 -14.40 0.04 -4.04
C ALA A 106 -13.11 0.82 -3.75
N LEU A 107 -12.41 0.47 -2.66
CA LEU A 107 -11.11 1.06 -2.33
C LEU A 107 -10.05 0.79 -3.41
N TYR A 108 -10.00 -0.43 -3.96
CA TYR A 108 -9.13 -0.76 -5.10
C TYR A 108 -9.39 0.18 -6.29
N ARG A 109 -10.65 0.29 -6.73
CA ARG A 109 -11.02 1.12 -7.88
C ARG A 109 -10.68 2.58 -7.64
N GLU A 110 -11.01 3.10 -6.46
CA GLU A 110 -10.75 4.49 -6.10
C GLU A 110 -9.24 4.79 -6.07
N GLN A 111 -8.42 3.86 -5.57
CA GLN A 111 -6.97 4.00 -5.56
C GLN A 111 -6.37 3.94 -6.98
N VAL A 112 -6.87 3.06 -7.85
CA VAL A 112 -6.51 3.04 -9.28
C VAL A 112 -6.85 4.38 -9.95
N GLN A 113 -8.04 4.93 -9.69
CA GLN A 113 -8.43 6.24 -10.23
C GLN A 113 -7.54 7.38 -9.72
N ALA A 114 -7.09 7.34 -8.46
CA ALA A 114 -6.12 8.29 -7.95
C ALA A 114 -4.78 8.20 -8.71
N TYR A 115 -4.30 6.98 -8.99
CA TYR A 115 -3.08 6.79 -9.79
C TYR A 115 -3.23 7.25 -11.24
N LEU A 116 -4.40 7.06 -11.87
CA LEU A 116 -4.64 7.55 -13.22
C LEU A 116 -4.75 9.08 -13.28
N ARG A 117 -5.27 9.72 -12.21
CA ARG A 117 -5.31 11.17 -12.08
C ARG A 117 -3.93 11.78 -11.86
N HIS A 118 -3.11 11.13 -11.04
CA HIS A 118 -1.76 11.58 -10.68
C HIS A 118 -0.70 10.49 -10.95
N PRO A 119 -0.38 10.17 -12.23
CA PRO A 119 0.53 9.07 -12.59
C PRO A 119 1.91 9.14 -11.95
N TRP A 120 2.41 10.35 -11.71
CA TRP A 120 3.72 10.60 -11.12
C TRP A 120 3.86 10.05 -9.68
N VAL A 121 2.75 9.77 -8.98
CA VAL A 121 2.76 9.11 -7.65
C VAL A 121 3.39 7.70 -7.74
N LEU A 122 3.28 7.05 -8.89
CA LEU A 122 3.82 5.72 -9.12
C LEU A 122 5.35 5.73 -9.30
N GLU A 123 5.93 6.88 -9.66
CA GLU A 123 7.38 7.08 -9.78
C GLU A 123 8.05 7.33 -8.41
N VAL A 124 7.28 7.69 -7.39
CA VAL A 124 7.79 7.92 -6.03
C VAL A 124 8.23 6.59 -5.40
N PRO A 125 9.50 6.45 -4.98
CA PRO A 125 9.99 5.22 -4.35
C PRO A 125 9.29 4.91 -3.02
N ILE A 126 8.92 3.65 -2.82
CA ILE A 126 8.40 3.17 -1.54
C ILE A 126 9.58 2.99 -0.58
N ARG A 127 9.62 3.80 0.50
CA ARG A 127 10.70 3.78 1.50
C ARG A 127 10.32 3.16 2.84
N GLY A 128 9.11 2.63 2.95
CA GLY A 128 8.57 2.05 4.17
C GLY A 128 7.05 2.09 4.18
N ILE A 129 6.46 1.85 5.35
CA ILE A 129 5.01 1.97 5.55
C ILE A 129 4.65 3.46 5.42
N PRO A 130 3.76 3.84 4.50
CA PRO A 130 3.30 5.21 4.37
C PRO A 130 2.68 5.70 5.68
N SER A 131 3.25 6.76 6.25
CA SER A 131 2.92 7.23 7.60
C SER A 131 2.27 8.61 7.62
N THR A 132 1.71 9.06 6.49
CA THR A 132 0.99 10.33 6.37
C THR A 132 -0.52 10.15 6.66
N PRO A 133 -1.26 11.21 7.03
CA PRO A 133 -2.66 11.11 7.43
C PRO A 133 -3.59 10.42 6.41
N ASN A 134 -3.53 10.80 5.14
CA ASN A 134 -4.35 10.21 4.09
C ASN A 134 -3.99 8.74 3.89
N SER A 135 -2.69 8.42 3.82
CA SER A 135 -2.22 7.03 3.79
C SER A 135 -2.74 6.21 4.98
N ALA A 136 -2.75 6.79 6.18
CA ALA A 136 -3.29 6.17 7.37
C ALA A 136 -4.82 5.98 7.27
N ALA A 137 -5.56 6.93 6.70
CA ALA A 137 -7.00 6.82 6.47
C ALA A 137 -7.35 5.70 5.48
N TRP A 138 -6.54 5.51 4.43
CA TRP A 138 -6.68 4.37 3.51
C TRP A 138 -6.43 3.04 4.21
N MET A 139 -5.39 2.96 5.06
CA MET A 139 -5.13 1.76 5.85
C MET A 139 -6.26 1.46 6.84
N ASP A 140 -6.74 2.48 7.56
CA ASP A 140 -7.85 2.35 8.50
C ASP A 140 -9.12 1.86 7.78
N ALA A 141 -9.46 2.46 6.64
CA ALA A 141 -10.62 2.05 5.84
C ALA A 141 -10.55 0.58 5.43
N GLY A 142 -9.39 0.11 4.97
CA GLY A 142 -9.19 -1.29 4.56
C GLY A 142 -9.23 -2.28 5.73
N ILE A 143 -8.62 -1.94 6.87
CA ILE A 143 -8.66 -2.79 8.08
C ILE A 143 -10.10 -2.84 8.63
N ARG A 144 -10.80 -1.70 8.64
CA ARG A 144 -12.19 -1.59 9.10
C ARG A 144 -13.14 -2.39 8.21
N ALA A 145 -12.92 -2.45 6.90
CA ALA A 145 -13.72 -3.27 5.99
C ALA A 145 -13.75 -4.76 6.42
N LEU A 146 -12.65 -5.25 7.00
CA LEU A 146 -12.50 -6.62 7.48
C LEU A 146 -12.83 -6.79 8.97
N ALA A 147 -13.38 -5.77 9.64
CA ALA A 147 -13.55 -5.75 11.09
C ALA A 147 -14.41 -6.88 11.63
N GLU A 148 -15.48 -7.21 10.91
CA GLU A 148 -16.48 -8.23 11.25
C GLU A 148 -16.07 -9.66 10.81
N THR A 149 -14.85 -9.82 10.28
CA THR A 149 -14.31 -11.13 9.89
C THR A 149 -13.52 -11.77 11.04
N PRO A 150 -13.35 -13.11 11.05
CA PRO A 150 -12.54 -13.80 12.06
C PRO A 150 -11.02 -13.60 11.88
N LEU A 151 -10.60 -12.77 10.92
CA LEU A 151 -9.20 -12.46 10.67
C LEU A 151 -8.58 -11.68 11.83
N THR A 152 -7.33 -12.00 12.16
CA THR A 152 -6.52 -11.21 13.10
C THR A 152 -6.04 -9.91 12.46
N HIS A 153 -5.58 -8.94 13.27
CA HIS A 153 -5.15 -7.63 12.77
C HIS A 153 -4.05 -7.70 11.71
N ASP A 154 -3.12 -8.63 11.85
CA ASP A 154 -2.04 -8.86 10.90
C ASP A 154 -2.51 -9.57 9.62
N GLU A 155 -3.52 -10.45 9.71
CA GLU A 155 -4.17 -11.03 8.52
C GLU A 155 -4.94 -9.94 7.75
N ARG A 156 -5.63 -9.03 8.44
CA ARG A 156 -6.32 -7.89 7.80
C ARG A 156 -5.35 -6.98 7.06
N LEU A 157 -4.20 -6.68 7.68
CA LEU A 157 -3.12 -5.93 7.04
C LEU A 157 -2.55 -6.66 5.82
N ALA A 158 -2.35 -7.98 5.91
CA ALA A 158 -1.87 -8.77 4.78
C ALA A 158 -2.86 -8.78 3.61
N VAL A 159 -4.16 -8.89 3.88
CA VAL A 159 -5.21 -8.78 2.85
C VAL A 159 -5.21 -7.38 2.23
N LEU A 160 -5.08 -6.33 3.05
CA LEU A 160 -4.98 -4.96 2.54
C LEU A 160 -3.79 -4.78 1.59
N LEU A 161 -2.63 -5.37 1.89
CA LEU A 161 -1.45 -5.31 1.02
C LEU A 161 -1.68 -5.96 -0.35
N ILE A 162 -2.50 -7.01 -0.43
CA ILE A 162 -2.91 -7.60 -1.72
C ILE A 162 -3.68 -6.56 -2.54
N VAL A 163 -4.64 -5.89 -1.91
CA VAL A 163 -5.51 -4.91 -2.58
C VAL A 163 -4.72 -3.68 -3.03
N THR A 164 -3.89 -3.09 -2.16
CA THR A 164 -3.08 -1.92 -2.50
C THR A 164 -1.97 -2.25 -3.50
N GLY A 165 -1.36 -3.43 -3.38
CA GLY A 165 -0.40 -3.94 -4.36
C GLY A 165 -1.02 -4.13 -5.74
N ALA A 166 -2.21 -4.74 -5.80
CA ALA A 166 -2.95 -4.92 -7.05
C ALA A 166 -3.35 -3.57 -7.66
N ALA A 167 -3.85 -2.62 -6.87
CA ALA A 167 -4.21 -1.28 -7.34
C ALA A 167 -3.00 -0.54 -7.90
N ARG A 168 -1.86 -0.59 -7.19
CA ARG A 168 -0.61 0.04 -7.66
C ARG A 168 -0.10 -0.59 -8.95
N TRP A 169 -0.09 -1.92 -9.06
CA TRP A 169 0.31 -2.61 -10.28
C TRP A 169 -0.59 -2.25 -11.46
N THR A 170 -1.92 -2.27 -11.25
CA THR A 170 -2.91 -1.85 -12.24
C THR A 170 -2.64 -0.41 -12.69
N GLY A 171 -2.44 0.50 -11.74
CA GLY A 171 -2.10 1.89 -12.01
C GLY A 171 -0.82 2.05 -12.85
N ILE A 172 0.25 1.31 -12.53
CA ILE A 172 1.51 1.32 -13.30
C ILE A 172 1.27 0.96 -14.76
N VAL A 173 0.54 -0.13 -15.00
CA VAL A 173 0.31 -0.61 -16.37
C VAL A 173 -0.59 0.36 -17.14
N LEU A 174 -1.74 0.73 -16.58
CA LEU A 174 -2.69 1.61 -17.25
C LEU A 174 -2.12 3.02 -17.49
N ALA A 175 -1.38 3.60 -16.53
CA ALA A 175 -0.72 4.89 -16.72
C ALA A 175 0.37 4.83 -17.80
N SER A 176 1.05 3.68 -17.95
CA SER A 176 2.05 3.47 -19.00
C SER A 176 1.39 3.41 -20.38
N TYR A 177 0.25 2.72 -20.52
CA TYR A 177 -0.52 2.70 -21.77
C TYR A 177 -1.04 4.10 -22.13
N ALA A 178 -1.67 4.81 -21.19
CA ALA A 178 -2.15 6.18 -21.42
C ALA A 178 -1.01 7.16 -21.82
N ARG A 179 0.22 6.89 -21.38
CA ARG A 179 1.40 7.65 -21.83
C ARG A 179 1.80 7.28 -23.26
N LEU A 180 1.84 5.99 -23.60
CA LEU A 180 2.12 5.53 -24.96
C LEU A 180 1.10 6.05 -25.97
N GLU A 181 -0.18 6.08 -25.61
CA GLU A 181 -1.24 6.67 -26.45
C GLU A 181 -0.94 8.14 -26.76
N ARG A 182 -0.57 8.94 -25.75
CA ARG A 182 -0.22 10.36 -25.93
C ARG A 182 1.04 10.57 -26.77
N GLU A 183 2.06 9.73 -26.59
CA GLU A 183 3.34 9.86 -27.30
C GLU A 183 3.25 9.39 -28.77
N ARG A 184 2.45 8.35 -29.04
CA ARG A 184 2.34 7.74 -30.38
C ARG A 184 1.10 8.17 -31.17
N GLY A 185 0.11 8.76 -30.52
CA GLY A 185 -1.18 9.10 -31.14
C GLY A 185 -1.98 7.87 -31.57
N MET A 186 -1.75 6.73 -30.93
CA MET A 186 -2.44 5.45 -31.18
C MET A 186 -3.44 5.23 -30.04
N GLY A 187 -4.64 4.72 -30.34
CA GLY A 187 -5.56 4.28 -29.29
C GLY A 187 -5.19 2.90 -28.72
N ASP A 188 -5.73 2.55 -27.56
CA ASP A 188 -5.51 1.27 -26.85
C ASP A 188 -5.54 0.04 -27.78
N HIS A 189 -6.56 -0.08 -28.63
CA HIS A 189 -6.71 -1.23 -29.52
C HIS A 189 -5.64 -1.26 -30.64
N GLU A 190 -5.13 -0.10 -31.07
CA GLU A 190 -4.01 -0.03 -32.01
C GLU A 190 -2.68 -0.44 -31.37
N ILE A 191 -2.48 -0.05 -30.11
CA ILE A 191 -1.32 -0.47 -29.31
C ILE A 191 -1.35 -1.99 -29.12
N ALA A 192 -2.49 -2.56 -28.69
CA ALA A 192 -2.64 -4.00 -28.49
C ALA A 192 -2.34 -4.81 -29.76
N ARG A 193 -2.85 -4.38 -30.92
CA ARG A 193 -2.53 -5.03 -32.21
C ARG A 193 -1.06 -4.92 -32.61
N TYR A 194 -0.43 -3.78 -32.32
CA TYR A 194 0.99 -3.58 -32.57
C TYR A 194 1.83 -4.52 -31.68
N GLU A 195 1.50 -4.65 -30.40
CA GLU A 195 2.17 -5.54 -29.46
C GLU A 195 1.97 -7.02 -29.82
N ASP A 196 0.75 -7.45 -30.17
CA ASP A 196 0.48 -8.81 -30.65
C ASP A 196 1.30 -9.14 -31.90
N ALA A 197 1.35 -8.24 -32.89
CA ALA A 197 2.14 -8.43 -34.11
C ALA A 197 3.65 -8.54 -33.81
N LEU A 198 4.17 -7.72 -32.89
CA LEU A 198 5.54 -7.82 -32.41
C LEU A 198 5.78 -9.17 -31.73
N PHE A 199 4.92 -9.59 -30.80
CA PHE A 199 5.06 -10.85 -30.09
C PHE A 199 5.01 -12.04 -31.05
N ARG A 200 4.10 -12.05 -32.04
CA ARG A 200 4.08 -13.07 -33.09
C ARG A 200 5.38 -13.15 -33.89
N SER A 201 6.08 -12.03 -34.08
CA SER A 201 7.34 -11.99 -34.83
C SER A 201 8.54 -12.46 -34.00
N LEU A 202 8.53 -12.26 -32.68
CA LEU A 202 9.67 -12.49 -31.78
C LEU A 202 9.57 -13.80 -31.00
N ILE A 203 8.35 -14.23 -30.64
CA ILE A 203 8.11 -15.37 -29.76
C ILE A 203 7.86 -16.63 -30.59
N SER A 204 8.84 -17.52 -30.62
CA SER A 204 8.75 -18.81 -31.31
C SER A 204 8.18 -19.91 -30.39
N ALA A 205 7.50 -20.90 -30.99
CA ALA A 205 7.01 -22.08 -30.29
C ALA A 205 8.15 -22.93 -29.69
N GLU A 206 9.34 -22.89 -30.30
CA GLU A 206 10.49 -23.66 -29.85
C GLU A 206 11.08 -23.10 -28.55
N ALA A 207 11.22 -21.78 -28.45
CA ALA A 207 11.80 -21.13 -27.27
C ALA A 207 10.76 -20.88 -26.17
N TYR A 208 9.51 -20.58 -26.54
CA TYR A 208 8.46 -20.13 -25.62
C TYR A 208 7.11 -20.79 -25.93
N PRO A 209 6.98 -22.12 -25.78
CA PRO A 209 5.80 -22.86 -26.24
C PRO A 209 4.49 -22.38 -25.63
N ALA A 210 4.44 -22.19 -24.31
CA ALA A 210 3.22 -21.75 -23.62
C ALA A 210 2.81 -20.31 -23.98
N LEU A 211 3.79 -19.40 -24.08
CA LEU A 211 3.51 -18.01 -24.47
C LEU A 211 3.06 -17.94 -25.93
N ARG A 212 3.68 -18.75 -26.81
CA ARG A 212 3.28 -18.84 -28.20
C ARG A 212 1.85 -19.34 -28.35
N GLU A 213 1.46 -20.37 -27.60
CA GLU A 213 0.09 -20.88 -27.57
C GLU A 213 -0.90 -19.79 -27.13
N ALA A 214 -0.57 -19.01 -26.09
CA ALA A 214 -1.41 -17.90 -25.63
C ALA A 214 -1.56 -16.79 -26.69
N ILE A 215 -0.47 -16.43 -27.38
CA ILE A 215 -0.50 -15.47 -28.49
C ILE A 215 -1.41 -16.01 -29.60
N ASP A 216 -1.27 -17.28 -30.00
CA ASP A 216 -2.10 -17.89 -31.04
C ASP A 216 -3.57 -17.99 -30.66
N ALA A 217 -3.86 -18.18 -29.38
CA ALA A 217 -5.22 -18.12 -28.83
C ALA A 217 -5.79 -16.69 -28.76
N GLY A 218 -5.00 -15.66 -29.05
CA GLY A 218 -5.43 -14.26 -29.04
C GLY A 218 -5.48 -13.63 -27.66
N ALA A 219 -4.79 -14.20 -26.66
CA ALA A 219 -4.86 -13.74 -25.26
C ALA A 219 -4.46 -12.27 -25.06
N PHE A 220 -3.60 -11.71 -25.94
CA PHE A 220 -3.16 -10.31 -25.89
C PHE A 220 -4.09 -9.33 -26.62
N LEU A 221 -5.13 -9.85 -27.29
CA LEU A 221 -6.16 -9.07 -27.97
C LEU A 221 -7.51 -9.12 -27.23
N ASP A 222 -7.59 -9.89 -26.15
CA ASP A 222 -8.79 -10.02 -25.34
C ASP A 222 -9.07 -8.69 -24.61
N GLU A 223 -10.33 -8.25 -24.65
CA GLU A 223 -10.77 -6.97 -24.06
C GLU A 223 -11.18 -7.10 -22.58
N SER A 224 -11.17 -8.32 -22.02
CA SER A 224 -11.45 -8.52 -20.59
C SER A 224 -10.37 -7.87 -19.73
N ASP A 225 -10.78 -7.35 -18.56
CA ASP A 225 -9.87 -6.72 -17.61
C ASP A 225 -9.09 -7.80 -16.83
N PRO A 226 -7.78 -8.01 -17.11
CA PRO A 226 -7.00 -9.03 -16.42
C PRO A 226 -6.72 -8.66 -14.96
N PHE A 227 -6.76 -7.36 -14.62
CA PHE A 227 -6.53 -6.88 -13.26
C PHE A 227 -7.76 -7.12 -12.38
N ALA A 228 -8.96 -6.86 -12.90
CA ALA A 228 -10.21 -7.22 -12.23
C ALA A 228 -10.27 -8.73 -11.97
N PHE A 229 -9.95 -9.55 -12.98
CA PHE A 229 -9.88 -11.01 -12.80
C PHE A 229 -8.90 -11.40 -11.69
N GLY A 230 -7.67 -10.86 -11.69
CA GLY A 230 -6.65 -11.15 -10.67
C GLY A 230 -7.08 -10.74 -9.26
N LEU A 231 -7.70 -9.56 -9.11
CA LEU A 231 -8.23 -9.09 -7.84
C LEU A 231 -9.35 -10.01 -7.34
N GLU A 232 -10.33 -10.32 -8.19
CA GLU A 232 -11.46 -11.17 -7.81
C GLU A 232 -11.00 -12.55 -7.34
N ARG A 233 -10.09 -13.20 -8.07
CA ARG A 233 -9.54 -14.51 -7.68
C ARG A 233 -8.78 -14.43 -6.36
N SER A 234 -8.09 -13.32 -6.11
CA SER A 234 -7.42 -13.08 -4.83
C SER A 234 -8.44 -12.95 -3.67
N LEU A 235 -9.52 -12.19 -3.89
CA LEU A 235 -10.59 -12.03 -2.88
C LEU A 235 -11.41 -13.31 -2.69
N ASP A 236 -11.57 -14.14 -3.72
CA ASP A 236 -12.17 -15.48 -3.62
C ASP A 236 -11.34 -16.37 -2.67
N GLY A 237 -10.02 -16.35 -2.81
CA GLY A 237 -9.10 -17.04 -1.90
C GLY A 237 -9.16 -16.52 -0.45
N VAL A 238 -9.32 -15.20 -0.27
CA VAL A 238 -9.53 -14.59 1.07
C VAL A 238 -10.86 -15.04 1.66
N ALA A 239 -11.93 -15.09 0.88
CA ALA A 239 -13.24 -15.57 1.34
C ALA A 239 -13.16 -17.04 1.80
N GLN A 240 -12.52 -17.90 1.01
CA GLN A 240 -12.29 -19.29 1.37
C GLN A 240 -11.48 -19.43 2.68
N TYR A 241 -10.46 -18.60 2.86
CA TYR A 241 -9.68 -18.57 4.09
C TYR A 241 -10.51 -18.12 5.30
N ILE A 242 -11.33 -17.09 5.14
CA ILE A 242 -12.27 -16.63 6.17
C ILE A 242 -13.20 -17.77 6.61
N ASP A 243 -13.76 -18.51 5.65
CA ASP A 243 -14.65 -19.64 5.93
C ASP A 243 -13.92 -20.78 6.68
N ALA A 244 -12.69 -21.11 6.27
CA ALA A 244 -11.87 -22.12 6.95
C ALA A 244 -11.58 -21.74 8.41
N VAL A 245 -11.17 -20.48 8.63
CA VAL A 245 -10.88 -19.96 9.97
C VAL A 245 -12.14 -19.88 10.83
N ALA A 246 -13.29 -19.52 10.25
CA ALA A 246 -14.58 -19.57 10.94
C ALA A 246 -14.96 -21.01 11.37
N GLY A 247 -14.59 -22.00 10.55
CA GLY A 247 -14.71 -23.43 10.85
C GLY A 247 -13.69 -23.98 11.86
N GLY A 248 -12.77 -23.14 12.35
CA GLY A 248 -11.73 -23.52 13.31
C GLY A 248 -10.43 -24.05 12.68
N ASP A 249 -10.31 -24.05 11.36
CA ASP A 249 -9.09 -24.41 10.64
C ASP A 249 -8.32 -23.14 10.28
N ARG A 250 -7.27 -22.83 11.05
CA ARG A 250 -6.37 -21.71 10.77
C ARG A 250 -5.02 -22.24 10.27
N PRO A 251 -4.79 -22.27 8.94
CA PRO A 251 -3.52 -22.65 8.36
C PRO A 251 -2.35 -21.85 8.96
N ALA A 252 -1.23 -22.52 9.20
CA ALA A 252 0.00 -21.88 9.65
C ALA A 252 0.58 -21.02 8.51
N ARG A 253 1.04 -19.80 8.85
CA ARG A 253 1.74 -18.93 7.90
C ARG A 253 3.22 -19.26 7.87
N ALA A 254 3.74 -19.54 6.68
CA ALA A 254 5.18 -19.69 6.50
C ALA A 254 5.87 -18.33 6.64
N PRO A 255 7.05 -18.26 7.27
CA PRO A 255 7.85 -17.05 7.28
C PRO A 255 8.37 -16.74 5.87
N TRP A 256 8.59 -15.47 5.57
CA TRP A 256 9.33 -15.07 4.38
C TRP A 256 10.74 -15.67 4.44
N GLN A 257 11.22 -16.20 3.31
CA GLN A 257 12.56 -16.74 3.18
C GLN A 257 13.42 -15.70 2.48
N GLY A 258 14.43 -15.18 3.17
CA GLY A 258 15.38 -14.26 2.58
C GLY A 258 16.28 -14.92 1.55
N LEU A 259 16.92 -14.09 0.72
CA LEU A 259 17.90 -14.55 -0.27
C LEU A 259 19.00 -15.38 0.40
N ASP A 260 19.56 -14.87 1.51
CA ASP A 260 20.58 -15.56 2.29
C ASP A 260 20.02 -16.83 2.97
N ASP A 261 18.75 -16.80 3.41
CA ASP A 261 18.10 -17.95 4.03
C ASP A 261 17.85 -19.08 3.03
N ALA A 262 17.57 -18.76 1.75
CA ALA A 262 17.34 -19.75 0.70
C ALA A 262 18.60 -20.58 0.45
N GLU A 263 19.78 -19.96 0.43
CA GLU A 263 21.07 -20.65 0.23
C GLU A 263 21.41 -21.64 1.35
N ILE A 264 20.98 -21.34 2.59
CA ILE A 264 21.25 -22.17 3.76
C ILE A 264 20.05 -23.00 4.21
N SER A 265 18.91 -22.89 3.53
CA SER A 265 17.63 -23.52 3.92
C SER A 265 17.72 -25.05 4.01
N ASP A 266 18.55 -25.66 3.15
CA ASP A 266 18.78 -27.11 3.12
C ASP A 266 19.79 -27.59 4.18
N ASP A 267 20.57 -26.69 4.78
CA ASP A 267 21.56 -27.04 5.80
C ASP A 267 20.87 -27.67 7.03
N LYS A 268 21.36 -28.85 7.43
CA LYS A 268 20.77 -29.62 8.53
C LYS A 268 20.84 -28.87 9.87
N ARG A 269 21.95 -28.20 10.17
CA ARG A 269 22.11 -27.46 11.43
C ARG A 269 21.21 -26.24 11.47
N TYR A 270 21.04 -25.56 10.34
CA TYR A 270 20.11 -24.45 10.21
C TYR A 270 18.66 -24.90 10.45
N ARG A 271 18.21 -26.01 9.86
CA ARG A 271 16.87 -26.59 10.11
C ARG A 271 16.65 -27.02 11.57
N GLU A 272 17.66 -27.58 12.21
CA GLU A 272 17.62 -27.93 13.64
C GLU A 272 17.49 -26.67 14.52
N ALA A 273 18.24 -25.60 14.21
CA ALA A 273 18.12 -24.32 14.90
C ALA A 273 16.75 -23.66 14.72
N GLN A 274 16.21 -23.63 13.49
CA GLN A 274 14.85 -23.13 13.23
C GLN A 274 13.78 -23.93 13.99
N LYS A 275 13.94 -25.26 14.10
CA LYS A 275 13.04 -26.10 14.90
C LYS A 275 13.09 -25.70 16.38
N ALA A 276 14.29 -25.52 16.93
CA ALA A 276 14.46 -25.10 18.33
C ALA A 276 13.78 -23.74 18.62
N VAL A 277 13.88 -22.78 17.70
CA VAL A 277 13.16 -21.49 17.81
C VAL A 277 11.64 -21.69 17.84
N ARG A 278 11.07 -22.48 16.91
CA ARG A 278 9.62 -22.76 16.88
C ARG A 278 9.13 -23.42 18.17
N ASP A 279 9.89 -24.36 18.71
CA ASP A 279 9.57 -25.04 19.96
C ASP A 279 9.60 -24.06 21.14
N ALA A 280 10.59 -23.16 21.18
CA ALA A 280 10.69 -22.11 22.19
C ALA A 280 9.53 -21.09 22.12
N GLU A 281 9.16 -20.64 20.91
CA GLU A 281 8.02 -19.74 20.72
C GLU A 281 6.69 -20.39 21.13
N LYS A 282 6.51 -21.68 20.83
CA LYS A 282 5.34 -22.43 21.30
C LYS A 282 5.31 -22.46 22.83
N GLY A 283 6.43 -22.78 23.47
CA GLY A 283 6.56 -22.73 24.93
C GLY A 283 6.25 -21.34 25.50
N LEU A 284 6.71 -20.27 24.85
CA LEU A 284 6.41 -18.88 25.26
C LEU A 284 4.92 -18.56 25.16
N ARG A 285 4.25 -18.97 24.06
CA ARG A 285 2.80 -18.80 23.89
C ARG A 285 2.01 -19.54 24.98
N ASP A 286 2.42 -20.75 25.33
CA ASP A 286 1.79 -21.55 26.39
C ASP A 286 2.01 -20.92 27.77
N ALA A 287 3.23 -20.44 28.06
CA ALA A 287 3.54 -19.71 29.29
C ALA A 287 2.71 -18.42 29.42
N HIS A 288 2.57 -17.64 28.34
CA HIS A 288 1.71 -16.45 28.33
C HIS A 288 0.22 -16.79 28.52
N ARG A 289 -0.24 -17.93 28.02
CA ARG A 289 -1.61 -18.41 28.26
C ARG A 289 -1.81 -18.74 29.74
N MET A 290 -0.87 -19.48 30.34
CA MET A 290 -0.92 -19.83 31.76
C MET A 290 -0.88 -18.58 32.64
N LEU A 291 0.02 -17.62 32.36
CA LEU A 291 0.10 -16.36 33.08
C LEU A 291 -1.23 -15.60 33.08
N ARG A 292 -1.90 -15.50 31.91
CA ARG A 292 -3.21 -14.84 31.79
C ARG A 292 -4.29 -15.56 32.60
N GLN A 293 -4.29 -16.89 32.60
CA GLN A 293 -5.22 -17.68 33.40
C GLN A 293 -5.00 -17.46 34.90
N THR A 294 -3.75 -17.58 35.37
CA THR A 294 -3.41 -17.37 36.79
C THR A 294 -3.74 -15.95 37.23
N ALA A 295 -3.47 -14.94 36.39
CA ALA A 295 -3.81 -13.55 36.68
C ALA A 295 -5.33 -13.34 36.84
N ARG A 296 -6.14 -14.01 36.01
CA ARG A 296 -7.61 -14.00 36.14
C ARG A 296 -8.06 -14.65 37.45
N GLU A 297 -7.58 -15.85 37.75
CA GLU A 297 -7.90 -16.55 38.99
C GLU A 297 -7.48 -15.76 40.23
N ALA A 298 -6.33 -15.08 40.19
CA ALA A 298 -5.85 -14.24 41.29
C ALA A 298 -6.74 -13.01 41.51
N ARG A 299 -7.23 -12.38 40.42
CA ARG A 299 -8.20 -11.27 40.50
C ARG A 299 -9.53 -11.75 41.09
N ASP A 300 -10.01 -12.92 40.66
CA ASP A 300 -11.25 -13.51 41.15
C ASP A 300 -11.14 -13.84 42.65
N ARG A 301 -10.03 -14.44 43.10
CA ARG A 301 -9.76 -14.70 44.54
C ARG A 301 -9.74 -13.40 45.36
N ARG A 302 -9.08 -12.35 44.88
CA ARG A 302 -9.06 -11.04 45.56
C ARG A 302 -10.44 -10.39 45.62
N SER A 303 -11.26 -10.55 44.58
CA SER A 303 -12.62 -10.00 44.56
C SER A 303 -13.52 -10.68 45.60
N ARG A 304 -13.42 -12.01 45.76
CA ARG A 304 -14.16 -12.77 46.79
C ARG A 304 -13.73 -12.40 48.21
N GLN A 305 -12.42 -12.29 48.45
CA GLN A 305 -11.90 -11.86 49.76
C GLN A 305 -12.32 -10.43 50.16
N ARG A 306 -12.62 -9.55 49.20
CA ARG A 306 -13.16 -8.21 49.45
C ARG A 306 -14.69 -8.18 49.64
N ALA A 307 -15.39 -9.24 49.26
CA ALA A 307 -16.84 -9.35 49.44
C ALA A 307 -17.21 -10.00 50.79
N ASP A 308 -16.30 -10.79 51.36
CA ASP A 308 -16.50 -11.54 52.61
C ASP A 308 -15.91 -10.84 53.87
N GLY A 309 -15.31 -9.65 53.74
CA GLY A 309 -14.73 -8.87 54.84
C GLY A 309 -15.22 -7.44 54.86
#